data_AF-A0A0Q9TRJ0-F1
#
_entry.id   AF-A0A0Q9TRJ0-F1
#
_cell.length_a   1.000
_cell.length_b   1.000
_cell.length_c   1.000
_cell.angle_alpha   90.00
_cell.angle_beta   90.00
_cell.angle_gamma   90.00
#
_symmetry.space_group_name_H-M   'P 1'
#
loop_
_entity.id
_entity.type
_entity.pdbx_description
1 polymer ?
#
loop_
_entity_poly.entity_id
_entity_poly.type
_entity_poly.pdbx_seq_one_letter_code
_entity_poly.pdbx_strand_id
1 'polypeptide(L)'
;MPRGAREITLRFLAAPTDAGYSGTVGGGRVLEWIDKAGYAAAAGWSGTYSVTAYVGNVRFTRPVEVGDLVEATARVIHTGTTSMHILVTVSAGNPRDGDLRPTTDCIMVFVAVDEHGRPTPVAQMVPEDEHDREWQESAVTRIGLRNEIAAAMAAQTYSDAGTAPRVVLRFLAAPTDVNWGGKVHGGIVMRWIDEAAHVLATEWTGSASNVAVYAGGVRFYRPLRIGHLVEVEARLLLTGTSSMHISVHVRSGDPSTGDLDLTTHSLIVFVPLDVDGNAVAARPWVPVSDEDVALHDHAQALVVMRNEVDAERHIP
;
A
#
# COMPACT_ATOMS: atom_id res chain seq x y z
N MET A 1 23.91 16.55 12.23
CA MET A 1 23.06 15.95 13.26
C MET A 1 21.67 15.79 12.68
N PRO A 2 21.05 14.59 12.72
CA PRO A 2 19.62 14.45 12.44
C PRO A 2 18.86 15.44 13.31
N ARG A 3 17.87 16.13 12.76
CA ARG A 3 17.11 17.16 13.49
C ARG A 3 15.86 16.61 14.19
N GLY A 4 15.52 15.34 13.98
CA GLY A 4 14.32 14.69 14.53
C GLY A 4 14.58 13.31 15.12
N ALA A 5 13.61 12.81 15.89
CA ALA A 5 13.64 11.47 16.45
C ALA A 5 13.64 10.41 15.33
N ARG A 6 14.40 9.32 15.52
CA ARG A 6 14.47 8.16 14.60
C ARG A 6 13.14 7.41 14.45
N GLU A 7 12.25 7.61 15.41
CA GLU A 7 10.99 6.91 15.56
C GLU A 7 9.88 7.88 15.98
N ILE A 8 8.68 7.64 15.47
CA ILE A 8 7.45 8.31 15.88
C ILE A 8 6.35 7.26 16.07
N THR A 9 5.51 7.46 17.09
CA THR A 9 4.30 6.66 17.28
C THR A 9 3.08 7.56 17.23
N LEU A 10 2.16 7.25 16.33
CA LEU A 10 0.82 7.84 16.32
C LEU A 10 -0.11 6.93 17.13
N ARG A 11 -0.85 7.51 18.08
CA ARG A 11 -1.85 6.81 18.89
C ARG A 11 -3.21 7.47 18.73
N PHE A 12 -4.22 6.68 18.40
CA PHE A 12 -5.59 7.16 18.22
C PHE A 12 -6.58 5.99 18.36
N LEU A 13 -7.86 6.31 18.58
CA LEU A 13 -8.92 5.31 18.53
C LEU A 13 -9.41 5.14 17.10
N ALA A 14 -9.64 3.90 16.68
CA ALA A 14 -10.36 3.60 15.44
C ALA A 14 -11.80 4.14 15.56
N ALA A 15 -12.14 5.14 14.76
CA ALA A 15 -13.44 5.79 14.79
C ALA A 15 -14.49 4.98 14.00
N PRO A 16 -15.79 5.19 14.25
CA PRO A 16 -16.84 4.57 13.43
C PRO A 16 -16.72 4.88 11.93
N THR A 17 -16.15 6.04 11.57
CA THR A 17 -15.88 6.45 10.17
C THR A 17 -14.70 5.71 9.53
N ASP A 18 -13.97 4.91 10.30
CA ASP A 18 -12.88 4.06 9.82
C ASP A 18 -13.35 2.65 9.44
N ALA A 19 -14.61 2.32 9.75
CA ALA A 19 -15.22 1.04 9.42
C ALA A 19 -15.22 0.80 7.90
N GLY A 20 -14.76 -0.38 7.51
CA GLY A 20 -14.94 -0.93 6.17
C GLY A 20 -16.28 -1.65 6.03
N TYR A 21 -16.45 -2.31 4.88
CA TYR A 21 -17.71 -2.97 4.52
C TYR A 21 -17.91 -4.33 5.22
N SER A 22 -16.86 -4.90 5.83
CA SER A 22 -16.89 -6.14 6.61
C SER A 22 -17.26 -5.94 8.09
N GLY A 23 -17.49 -4.70 8.53
CA GLY A 23 -17.78 -4.35 9.94
C GLY A 23 -16.53 -4.07 10.80
N THR A 24 -15.34 -4.48 10.34
CA THR A 24 -14.03 -4.11 10.90
C THR A 24 -13.45 -2.92 10.14
N VAL A 25 -12.34 -2.35 10.59
CA VAL A 25 -11.64 -1.27 9.87
C VAL A 25 -11.17 -1.75 8.49
N GLY A 26 -11.43 -0.94 7.45
CA GLY A 26 -11.06 -1.27 6.07
C GLY A 26 -9.54 -1.23 5.82
N GLY A 27 -9.04 -2.07 4.92
CA GLY A 27 -7.61 -2.15 4.56
C GLY A 27 -7.06 -0.80 4.09
N GLY A 28 -7.82 -0.07 3.26
CA GLY A 28 -7.46 1.27 2.80
C GLY A 28 -7.23 2.28 3.93
N ARG A 29 -7.96 2.15 5.05
CA ARG A 29 -7.80 3.03 6.21
C ARG A 29 -6.52 2.71 6.98
N VAL A 30 -6.19 1.44 7.14
CA VAL A 30 -4.92 1.01 7.75
C VAL A 30 -3.73 1.52 6.90
N LEU A 31 -3.82 1.41 5.57
CA LEU A 31 -2.81 1.94 4.64
C LEU A 31 -2.65 3.46 4.77
N GLU A 32 -3.74 4.20 4.97
CA GLU A 32 -3.69 5.64 5.23
C GLU A 32 -2.95 5.98 6.53
N TRP A 33 -3.18 5.22 7.61
CA TRP A 33 -2.47 5.40 8.87
C TRP A 33 -0.98 5.08 8.76
N ILE A 34 -0.65 4.01 8.02
CA ILE A 34 0.73 3.65 7.70
C ILE A 34 1.43 4.84 7.02
N ASP A 35 0.84 5.40 5.95
CA ASP A 35 1.41 6.54 5.23
C ASP A 35 1.59 7.76 6.12
N LYS A 36 0.61 8.08 6.98
CA LYS A 36 0.70 9.20 7.93
C LYS A 36 1.89 9.04 8.90
N ALA A 37 2.03 7.86 9.50
CA ALA A 37 3.13 7.58 10.42
C ALA A 37 4.49 7.65 9.71
N GLY A 38 4.61 7.02 8.54
CA GLY A 38 5.87 7.02 7.81
C GLY A 38 6.23 8.39 7.22
N TYR A 39 5.26 9.17 6.74
CA TYR A 39 5.50 10.54 6.30
C TYR A 39 5.99 11.41 7.45
N ALA A 40 5.41 11.28 8.65
CA ALA A 40 5.84 12.03 9.82
C ALA A 40 7.29 11.68 10.22
N ALA A 41 7.66 10.39 10.16
CA ALA A 41 9.04 9.96 10.36
C ALA A 41 9.99 10.51 9.28
N ALA A 42 9.61 10.42 8.00
CA ALA A 42 10.40 10.93 6.87
C ALA A 42 10.65 12.45 6.95
N ALA A 43 9.59 13.21 7.22
CA ALA A 43 9.65 14.66 7.37
C ALA A 43 10.48 15.06 8.60
N GLY A 44 10.31 14.35 9.73
CA GLY A 44 11.10 14.57 10.94
C GLY A 44 12.59 14.28 10.74
N TRP A 45 12.92 13.21 10.02
CA TRP A 45 14.30 12.82 9.74
C TRP A 45 15.00 13.75 8.74
N SER A 46 14.35 14.01 7.59
CA SER A 46 14.91 14.84 6.53
C SER A 46 14.90 16.34 6.87
N GLY A 47 13.96 16.78 7.73
CA GLY A 47 13.70 18.19 7.98
C GLY A 47 13.13 18.93 6.76
N THR A 48 12.67 18.18 5.75
CA THR A 48 12.17 18.71 4.47
C THR A 48 10.89 17.99 4.06
N TYR A 49 10.23 18.52 3.04
CA TYR A 49 9.09 17.85 2.44
C TYR A 49 9.54 16.52 1.81
N SER A 50 8.70 15.49 1.94
CA SER A 50 9.00 14.13 1.45
C SER A 50 7.82 13.59 0.67
N VAL A 51 8.08 12.71 -0.30
CA VAL A 51 7.05 12.03 -1.09
C VAL A 51 7.17 10.52 -0.95
N THR A 52 6.03 9.84 -0.84
CA THR A 52 5.96 8.37 -0.82
C THR A 52 6.36 7.86 -2.20
N ALA A 53 7.37 7.01 -2.28
CA ALA A 53 7.84 6.39 -3.52
C ALA A 53 7.40 4.93 -3.64
N TYR A 54 7.36 4.23 -2.50
CA TYR A 54 7.05 2.81 -2.45
C TYR A 54 6.42 2.41 -1.11
N VAL A 55 5.45 1.50 -1.15
CA VAL A 55 4.94 0.77 0.01
C VAL A 55 5.10 -0.72 -0.22
N GLY A 56 5.74 -1.37 0.76
CA GLY A 56 6.07 -2.79 0.74
C GLY A 56 4.88 -3.72 0.92
N ASN A 57 5.19 -4.99 1.15
CA ASN A 57 4.22 -6.06 1.36
C ASN A 57 3.48 -5.88 2.69
N VAL A 58 2.32 -5.21 2.67
CA VAL A 58 1.43 -5.08 3.82
C VAL A 58 0.58 -6.34 3.90
N ARG A 59 0.77 -7.13 4.96
CA ARG A 59 -0.06 -8.31 5.27
C ARG A 59 -0.97 -7.98 6.45
N PHE A 60 -2.28 -8.10 6.26
CA PHE A 60 -3.24 -7.88 7.33
C PHE A 60 -3.43 -9.20 8.08
N THR A 61 -2.71 -9.38 9.18
CA THR A 61 -2.71 -10.65 9.92
C THR A 61 -3.86 -10.75 10.90
N ARG A 62 -4.37 -9.60 11.38
CA ARG A 62 -5.47 -9.50 12.34
C ARG A 62 -6.34 -8.29 12.00
N PRO A 63 -7.68 -8.40 12.14
CA PRO A 63 -8.57 -7.27 11.97
C PRO A 63 -8.30 -6.20 13.05
N VAL A 64 -8.56 -4.95 12.70
CA VAL A 64 -8.65 -3.83 13.66
C VAL A 64 -10.12 -3.55 13.84
N GLU A 65 -10.59 -3.54 15.09
CA GLU A 65 -11.99 -3.29 15.41
C GLU A 65 -12.27 -1.80 15.58
N VAL A 66 -13.50 -1.38 15.26
CA VAL A 66 -13.95 -0.03 15.60
C VAL A 66 -13.93 0.14 17.12
N GLY A 67 -13.28 1.20 17.59
CA GLY A 67 -13.08 1.48 19.01
C GLY A 67 -11.77 0.91 19.59
N ASP A 68 -11.00 0.13 18.83
CA ASP A 68 -9.65 -0.27 19.25
C ASP A 68 -8.75 0.96 19.40
N LEU A 69 -7.85 0.90 20.37
CA LEU A 69 -6.69 1.79 20.41
C LEU A 69 -5.68 1.28 19.38
N VAL A 70 -5.30 2.16 18.47
CA VAL A 70 -4.35 1.90 17.39
C VAL A 70 -3.03 2.61 17.70
N GLU A 71 -1.94 1.89 17.52
CA GLU A 71 -0.56 2.41 17.53
C GLU A 71 0.10 2.16 16.18
N ALA A 72 0.40 3.24 15.46
CA ALA A 72 1.20 3.18 14.24
C ALA A 72 2.60 3.74 14.54
N THR A 73 3.57 2.85 14.70
CA THR A 73 4.97 3.19 14.99
C THR A 73 5.78 3.15 13.71
N ALA A 74 6.42 4.26 13.36
CA ALA A 74 7.27 4.40 12.19
C ALA A 74 8.71 4.72 12.59
N ARG A 75 9.66 3.91 12.12
CA ARG A 75 11.10 4.03 12.39
C ARG A 75 11.90 4.10 11.10
N VAL A 76 12.84 5.05 11.01
CA VAL A 76 13.82 5.09 9.91
C VAL A 76 14.84 3.98 10.11
N ILE A 77 14.85 2.99 9.22
CA ILE A 77 15.71 1.79 9.30
C ILE A 77 16.90 1.82 8.34
N HIS A 78 16.84 2.65 7.29
CA HIS A 78 17.93 2.83 6.34
C HIS A 78 17.75 4.13 5.56
N THR A 79 18.84 4.73 5.11
CA THR A 79 18.82 5.92 4.25
C THR A 79 19.73 5.70 3.05
N GLY A 80 19.24 6.03 1.85
CA GLY A 80 20.08 6.20 0.68
C GLY A 80 20.63 7.62 0.61
N THR A 81 20.92 8.11 -0.60
CA THR A 81 21.35 9.50 -0.80
C THR A 81 20.22 10.49 -0.49
N THR A 82 19.04 10.26 -1.08
CA THR A 82 17.85 11.12 -0.93
C THR A 82 16.63 10.36 -0.40
N SER A 83 16.75 9.04 -0.26
CA SER A 83 15.66 8.15 0.15
C SER A 83 15.77 7.75 1.62
N MET A 84 14.63 7.49 2.24
CA MET A 84 14.51 6.99 3.61
C MET A 84 13.62 5.75 3.58
N HIS A 85 14.14 4.64 4.07
CA HIS A 85 13.41 3.39 4.28
C HIS A 85 12.89 3.38 5.71
N ILE A 86 11.59 3.17 5.85
CA ILE A 86 10.87 3.34 7.11
C ILE A 86 10.08 2.07 7.38
N LEU A 87 10.39 1.39 8.48
CA LEU A 87 9.55 0.32 9.00
C LEU A 87 8.36 0.95 9.69
N VAL A 88 7.16 0.54 9.30
CA VAL A 88 5.92 0.93 9.99
C VAL A 88 5.23 -0.32 10.50
N THR A 89 5.00 -0.36 11.81
CA THR A 89 4.26 -1.41 12.48
C THR A 89 2.97 -0.81 13.03
N VAL A 90 1.84 -1.44 12.70
CA VAL A 90 0.54 -1.11 13.27
C VAL A 90 0.17 -2.19 14.28
N SER A 91 -0.14 -1.76 15.50
CA SER A 91 -0.69 -2.59 16.56
C SER A 91 -2.06 -2.06 16.98
N ALA A 92 -2.96 -2.95 17.36
CA ALA A 92 -4.28 -2.58 17.83
C ALA A 92 -4.79 -3.51 18.93
N GLY A 93 -5.72 -3.00 19.73
CA GLY A 93 -6.41 -3.77 20.76
C GLY A 93 -7.37 -2.92 21.58
N ASN A 94 -8.16 -3.60 22.41
CA ASN A 94 -9.15 -2.95 23.26
C ASN A 94 -8.44 -2.04 24.29
N PRO A 95 -8.79 -0.73 24.35
CA PRO A 95 -8.14 0.21 25.25
C PRO A 95 -8.29 -0.14 26.75
N ARG A 96 -9.28 -0.97 27.10
CA ARG A 96 -9.51 -1.41 28.49
C ARG A 96 -8.52 -2.48 28.95
N ASP A 97 -8.01 -3.27 28.01
CA ASP A 97 -7.17 -4.43 28.31
C ASP A 97 -5.68 -4.05 28.34
N GLY A 98 -5.31 -2.95 27.68
CA GLY A 98 -3.94 -2.44 27.61
C GLY A 98 -2.97 -3.29 26.78
N ASP A 99 -3.45 -4.39 26.20
CA ASP A 99 -2.68 -5.31 25.35
C ASP A 99 -2.90 -4.97 23.87
N LEU A 100 -1.94 -4.25 23.29
CA LEU A 100 -1.92 -3.92 21.86
C LEU A 100 -1.06 -4.92 21.12
N ARG A 101 -1.63 -5.53 20.09
CA ARG A 101 -0.98 -6.61 19.35
C ARG A 101 -0.73 -6.18 17.90
N PRO A 102 0.41 -6.55 17.30
CA PRO A 102 0.68 -6.28 15.89
C PRO A 102 -0.44 -6.81 14.99
N THR A 103 -0.87 -5.98 14.05
CA THR A 103 -1.87 -6.32 13.01
C THR A 103 -1.24 -6.31 11.63
N THR A 104 -0.21 -5.48 11.42
CA THR A 104 0.57 -5.47 10.18
C THR A 104 1.91 -4.74 10.36
N ASP A 105 2.90 -5.11 9.54
CA ASP A 105 4.14 -4.37 9.35
C ASP A 105 4.41 -4.18 7.86
N CYS A 106 5.09 -3.10 7.51
CA CYS A 106 5.63 -2.92 6.16
C CYS A 106 6.82 -1.98 6.13
N ILE A 107 7.60 -2.07 5.05
CA ILE A 107 8.64 -1.09 4.74
C ILE A 107 8.08 -0.11 3.71
N MET A 108 8.10 1.16 4.05
CA MET A 108 7.86 2.26 3.14
C MET A 108 9.15 2.92 2.73
N VAL A 109 9.17 3.51 1.53
CA VAL A 109 10.28 4.34 1.08
C VAL A 109 9.79 5.71 0.67
N PHE A 110 10.35 6.72 1.33
CA PHE A 110 10.14 8.12 1.05
C PHE A 110 11.36 8.71 0.36
N VAL A 111 11.14 9.75 -0.45
CA VAL A 111 12.20 10.56 -1.03
C VAL A 111 12.03 11.99 -0.54
N ALA A 112 13.08 12.54 0.06
CA ALA A 112 13.12 13.95 0.43
C ALA A 112 13.24 14.80 -0.83
N VAL A 113 12.50 15.91 -0.89
CA VAL A 113 12.52 16.82 -2.03
C VAL A 113 12.61 18.29 -1.60
N ASP A 114 13.21 19.11 -2.45
CA ASP A 114 13.29 20.56 -2.28
C ASP A 114 11.97 21.27 -2.67
N GLU A 115 11.96 22.60 -2.58
CA GLU A 115 10.82 23.47 -2.93
C GLU A 115 10.42 23.36 -4.42
N HIS A 116 11.34 22.91 -5.28
CA HIS A 116 11.09 22.67 -6.69
C HIS A 116 10.69 21.21 -6.98
N GLY A 117 10.56 20.38 -5.95
CA GLY A 117 10.21 18.96 -6.06
C GLY A 117 11.36 18.06 -6.53
N ARG A 118 12.61 18.54 -6.49
CA ARG A 118 13.79 17.76 -6.86
C ARG A 118 14.31 16.96 -5.66
N PRO A 119 14.76 15.70 -5.84
CA PRO A 119 15.34 14.92 -4.76
C PRO A 119 16.48 15.66 -4.05
N THR A 120 16.47 15.69 -2.72
CA THR A 120 17.48 16.38 -1.90
C THR A 120 18.17 15.40 -0.94
N PRO A 121 19.48 15.57 -0.65
CA PRO A 121 20.19 14.67 0.25
C PRO A 121 19.61 14.62 1.67
N VAL A 122 19.64 13.44 2.29
CA VAL A 122 19.21 13.23 3.68
C VAL A 122 20.38 12.84 4.59
N ALA A 123 20.24 13.10 5.89
CA ALA A 123 21.19 12.62 6.88
C ALA A 123 21.26 11.08 6.85
N GLN A 124 22.48 10.53 6.89
CA GLN A 124 22.67 9.08 6.90
C GLN A 124 22.25 8.49 8.24
N MET A 125 21.44 7.44 8.20
CA MET A 125 21.09 6.63 9.35
C MET A 125 22.28 5.72 9.70
N VAL A 126 22.72 5.83 10.95
CA VAL A 126 23.80 5.01 11.52
C VAL A 126 23.18 4.14 12.60
N PRO A 127 23.24 2.80 12.49
CA PRO A 127 22.73 1.91 13.53
C PRO A 127 23.42 2.14 14.88
N GLU A 128 22.63 2.28 15.95
CA GLU A 128 23.16 2.51 17.30
C GLU A 128 23.33 1.19 18.06
N ASP A 129 22.45 0.21 17.81
CA ASP A 129 22.40 -1.08 18.49
C ASP A 129 22.30 -2.26 17.51
N GLU A 130 22.26 -3.49 18.01
CA GLU A 130 22.15 -4.71 17.20
C GLU A 130 20.84 -4.76 16.42
N HIS A 131 19.74 -4.35 17.03
CA HIS A 131 18.42 -4.35 16.42
C HIS A 131 18.33 -3.38 15.24
N ASP A 132 18.93 -2.19 15.35
CA ASP A 132 19.04 -1.25 14.24
C ASP A 132 19.89 -1.83 13.09
N ARG A 133 20.92 -2.63 13.39
CA ARG A 133 21.75 -3.28 12.35
C ARG A 133 20.94 -4.34 11.61
N GLU A 134 20.21 -5.18 12.33
CA GLU A 134 19.32 -6.17 11.76
C GLU A 134 18.30 -5.52 10.84
N TRP A 135 17.63 -4.45 11.29
CA TRP A 135 16.66 -3.75 10.45
C TRP A 135 17.27 -3.08 9.24
N GLN A 136 18.46 -2.50 9.38
CA GLN A 136 19.18 -1.91 8.25
C GLN A 136 19.55 -2.98 7.22
N GLU A 137 20.09 -4.11 7.64
CA GLU A 137 20.43 -5.23 6.75
C GLU A 137 19.16 -5.74 6.04
N SER A 138 18.09 -5.95 6.80
CA SER A 138 16.76 -6.34 6.31
C SER A 138 16.21 -5.34 5.27
N ALA A 139 16.48 -4.04 5.43
CA ALA A 139 16.08 -3.02 4.47
C ALA A 139 16.91 -3.08 3.18
N VAL A 140 18.21 -3.30 3.32
CA VAL A 140 19.18 -3.32 2.21
C VAL A 140 19.00 -4.55 1.33
N THR A 141 18.85 -5.74 1.92
CA THR A 141 18.65 -7.00 1.18
C THR A 141 17.40 -6.95 0.29
N ARG A 142 16.36 -6.22 0.72
CA ARG A 142 15.11 -6.06 -0.04
C ARG A 142 15.21 -5.06 -1.20
N ILE A 143 16.27 -4.27 -1.31
CA ILE A 143 16.42 -3.29 -2.40
C ILE A 143 16.44 -4.01 -3.76
N GLY A 144 17.22 -5.08 -3.88
CA GLY A 144 17.38 -5.85 -5.12
C GLY A 144 16.05 -6.44 -5.59
N LEU A 145 15.44 -7.28 -4.75
CA LEU A 145 14.12 -7.86 -4.99
C LEU A 145 13.08 -6.80 -5.35
N ARG A 146 13.02 -5.69 -4.59
CA ARG A 146 12.06 -4.62 -4.88
C ARG A 146 12.25 -4.09 -6.30
N ASN A 147 13.49 -3.88 -6.74
CA ASN A 147 13.79 -3.39 -8.09
C ASN A 147 13.44 -4.44 -9.16
N GLU A 148 13.67 -5.72 -8.89
CA GLU A 148 13.28 -6.82 -9.78
C GLU A 148 11.76 -6.89 -9.95
N ILE A 149 11.00 -6.87 -8.84
CA ILE A 149 9.53 -6.79 -8.87
C ILE A 149 9.07 -5.55 -9.65
N ALA A 150 9.75 -4.40 -9.48
CA ALA A 150 9.45 -3.18 -10.24
C ALA A 150 9.56 -3.41 -11.75
N ALA A 151 10.70 -3.97 -12.17
CA ALA A 151 11.00 -4.20 -13.57
C ALA A 151 10.02 -5.23 -14.17
N ALA A 152 9.72 -6.29 -13.43
CA ALA A 152 8.79 -7.33 -13.85
C ALA A 152 7.35 -6.78 -14.02
N MET A 153 6.90 -5.92 -13.10
CA MET A 153 5.59 -5.25 -13.20
C MET A 153 5.56 -4.24 -14.37
N ALA A 154 6.64 -3.49 -14.59
CA ALA A 154 6.72 -2.50 -15.67
C ALA A 154 6.80 -3.13 -17.07
N ALA A 155 7.21 -4.40 -17.16
CA ALA A 155 7.25 -5.16 -18.42
C ALA A 155 5.87 -5.67 -18.88
N GLN A 156 4.85 -5.61 -18.02
CA GLN A 156 3.51 -6.08 -18.36
C GLN A 156 2.73 -5.06 -19.19
N THR A 157 1.87 -5.56 -20.07
CA THR A 157 0.96 -4.75 -20.86
C THR A 157 -0.44 -4.82 -20.29
N TYR A 158 -1.06 -3.67 -20.11
CA TYR A 158 -2.46 -3.52 -19.70
C TYR A 158 -3.17 -2.70 -20.78
N SER A 159 -4.04 -3.34 -21.55
CA SER A 159 -4.77 -2.69 -22.65
C SER A 159 -6.26 -3.07 -22.63
N ASP A 160 -7.03 -2.50 -23.55
CA ASP A 160 -8.43 -2.87 -23.75
C ASP A 160 -8.61 -4.24 -24.46
N ALA A 161 -7.53 -4.92 -24.84
CA ALA A 161 -7.59 -6.26 -25.41
C ALA A 161 -7.84 -7.35 -24.33
N GLY A 162 -7.49 -7.08 -23.07
CA GLY A 162 -7.79 -7.95 -21.94
C GLY A 162 -9.30 -8.10 -21.70
N THR A 163 -9.73 -9.30 -21.35
CA THR A 163 -11.14 -9.65 -21.10
C THR A 163 -11.43 -9.91 -19.62
N ALA A 164 -10.42 -9.83 -18.76
CA ALA A 164 -10.58 -9.96 -17.32
C ALA A 164 -11.62 -8.96 -16.77
N PRO A 165 -12.39 -9.35 -15.73
CA PRO A 165 -13.23 -8.43 -14.97
C PRO A 165 -12.45 -7.20 -14.54
N ARG A 166 -13.01 -6.01 -14.81
CA ARG A 166 -12.42 -4.73 -14.46
C ARG A 166 -13.45 -3.73 -13.98
N VAL A 167 -13.02 -2.83 -13.10
CA VAL A 167 -13.79 -1.69 -12.60
C VAL A 167 -12.94 -0.44 -12.75
N VAL A 168 -13.55 0.67 -13.17
CA VAL A 168 -12.89 1.97 -13.25
C VAL A 168 -13.66 2.98 -12.41
N LEU A 169 -13.07 3.45 -11.33
CA LEU A 169 -13.57 4.59 -10.57
C LEU A 169 -13.01 5.88 -11.18
N ARG A 170 -13.87 6.90 -11.38
CA ARG A 170 -13.48 8.20 -11.93
C ARG A 170 -14.02 9.32 -11.07
N PHE A 171 -13.14 10.22 -10.63
CA PHE A 171 -13.51 11.35 -9.78
C PHE A 171 -12.45 12.46 -9.83
N LEU A 172 -12.75 13.64 -9.30
CA LEU A 172 -11.79 14.73 -9.16
C LEU A 172 -11.07 14.63 -7.81
N ALA A 173 -9.75 14.87 -7.79
CA ALA A 173 -8.98 14.96 -6.55
C ALA A 173 -9.44 16.18 -5.73
N ALA A 174 -9.96 15.93 -4.51
CA ALA A 174 -10.55 16.97 -3.69
C ALA A 174 -9.50 17.77 -2.89
N PRO A 175 -9.82 18.99 -2.44
CA PRO A 175 -8.94 19.77 -1.58
C PRO A 175 -8.55 19.07 -0.27
N THR A 176 -9.43 18.21 0.25
CA THR A 176 -9.18 17.42 1.48
C THR A 176 -8.17 16.29 1.29
N ASP A 177 -7.89 15.91 0.05
CA ASP A 177 -7.01 14.78 -0.27
C ASP A 177 -5.54 15.21 -0.40
N VAL A 178 -5.29 16.52 -0.48
CA VAL A 178 -3.97 17.08 -0.76
C VAL A 178 -3.27 17.67 0.45
N ASN A 179 -1.95 17.67 0.39
CA ASN A 179 -1.11 18.37 1.35
C ASN A 179 -0.93 19.85 0.96
N TRP A 180 -0.25 20.60 1.82
CA TRP A 180 0.12 22.00 1.62
C TRP A 180 0.82 22.31 0.28
N GLY A 181 1.48 21.32 -0.34
CA GLY A 181 2.09 21.44 -1.67
C GLY A 181 1.15 21.17 -2.84
N GLY A 182 -0.16 20.99 -2.58
CA GLY A 182 -1.18 20.70 -3.59
C GLY A 182 -1.10 19.29 -4.19
N LYS A 183 -0.28 18.41 -3.60
CA LYS A 183 -0.14 17.00 -4.01
C LYS A 183 -1.03 16.10 -3.17
N VAL A 184 -1.65 15.10 -3.78
CA VAL A 184 -2.44 14.09 -3.05
C VAL A 184 -1.51 13.26 -2.13
N HIS A 185 -1.97 12.94 -0.93
CA HIS A 185 -1.24 12.08 0.01
C HIS A 185 -1.20 10.62 -0.48
N GLY A 186 -0.08 9.93 -0.27
CA GLY A 186 0.07 8.52 -0.66
C GLY A 186 -1.00 7.62 -0.03
N GLY A 187 -1.31 7.87 1.25
CA GLY A 187 -2.35 7.16 2.00
C GLY A 187 -3.74 7.28 1.38
N ILE A 188 -4.07 8.44 0.81
CA ILE A 188 -5.37 8.65 0.15
C ILE A 188 -5.43 7.87 -1.17
N VAL A 189 -4.34 7.85 -1.95
CA VAL A 189 -4.26 7.03 -3.16
C VAL A 189 -4.41 5.55 -2.82
N MET A 190 -3.77 5.07 -1.75
CA MET A 190 -3.91 3.69 -1.29
C MET A 190 -5.34 3.35 -0.84
N ARG A 191 -6.06 4.31 -0.23
CA ARG A 191 -7.48 4.15 0.08
C ARG A 191 -8.32 3.98 -1.18
N TRP A 192 -8.09 4.77 -2.22
CA TRP A 192 -8.79 4.61 -3.50
C TRP A 192 -8.47 3.29 -4.20
N ILE A 193 -7.22 2.83 -4.08
CA ILE A 193 -6.78 1.53 -4.60
C ILE A 193 -7.56 0.39 -3.93
N ASP A 194 -7.66 0.41 -2.61
CA ASP A 194 -8.43 -0.57 -1.83
C ASP A 194 -9.92 -0.53 -2.20
N GLU A 195 -10.49 0.67 -2.32
CA GLU A 195 -11.89 0.87 -2.69
C GLU A 195 -12.21 0.30 -4.08
N ALA A 196 -11.42 0.61 -5.11
CA ALA A 196 -11.64 0.09 -6.46
C ALA A 196 -11.52 -1.45 -6.50
N ALA A 197 -10.55 -2.01 -5.79
CA ALA A 197 -10.37 -3.45 -5.71
C ALA A 197 -11.49 -4.14 -4.92
N HIS A 198 -12.00 -3.51 -3.87
CA HIS A 198 -13.15 -4.02 -3.13
C HIS A 198 -14.40 -4.05 -4.01
N VAL A 199 -14.66 -3.00 -4.80
CA VAL A 199 -15.79 -2.98 -5.75
C VAL A 199 -15.66 -4.13 -6.75
N LEU A 200 -14.48 -4.32 -7.35
CA LEU A 200 -14.23 -5.44 -8.26
C LEU A 200 -14.46 -6.80 -7.59
N ALA A 201 -13.94 -6.99 -6.37
CA ALA A 201 -14.12 -8.21 -5.60
C ALA A 201 -15.61 -8.48 -5.36
N THR A 202 -16.38 -7.45 -5.00
CA THR A 202 -17.82 -7.54 -4.77
C THR A 202 -18.60 -7.88 -6.03
N GLU A 203 -18.29 -7.26 -7.17
CA GLU A 203 -18.91 -7.60 -8.45
C GLU A 203 -18.59 -9.04 -8.86
N TRP A 204 -17.36 -9.49 -8.63
CA TRP A 204 -16.92 -10.83 -9.00
C TRP A 204 -17.61 -11.92 -8.15
N THR A 205 -17.67 -11.71 -6.84
CA THR A 205 -18.24 -12.68 -5.87
C THR A 205 -19.74 -12.57 -5.72
N GLY A 206 -20.34 -11.44 -6.08
CA GLY A 206 -21.75 -11.13 -5.80
C GLY A 206 -22.03 -10.86 -4.32
N SER A 207 -21.00 -10.53 -3.53
CA SER A 207 -21.10 -10.32 -2.08
C SER A 207 -20.24 -9.12 -1.66
N ALA A 208 -20.74 -8.29 -0.75
CA ALA A 208 -19.94 -7.23 -0.11
C ALA A 208 -18.98 -7.77 0.98
N SER A 209 -19.13 -9.04 1.37
CA SER A 209 -18.30 -9.66 2.39
C SER A 209 -16.96 -10.11 1.80
N ASN A 210 -16.06 -9.16 1.57
CA ASN A 210 -14.68 -9.41 1.15
C ASN A 210 -13.73 -8.59 2.01
N VAL A 211 -12.56 -9.16 2.34
CA VAL A 211 -11.53 -8.47 3.11
C VAL A 211 -10.21 -8.46 2.36
N ALA A 212 -9.52 -7.32 2.41
CA ALA A 212 -8.14 -7.24 1.94
C ALA A 212 -7.24 -7.97 2.93
N VAL A 213 -6.49 -8.97 2.45
CA VAL A 213 -5.52 -9.72 3.27
C VAL A 213 -4.08 -9.33 2.96
N TYR A 214 -3.88 -8.68 1.81
CA TYR A 214 -2.58 -8.19 1.39
C TYR A 214 -2.75 -6.98 0.47
N ALA A 215 -1.92 -5.97 0.68
CA ALA A 215 -1.69 -4.88 -0.26
C ALA A 215 -0.18 -4.69 -0.41
N GLY A 216 0.34 -4.59 -1.62
CA GLY A 216 1.78 -4.47 -1.78
C GLY A 216 2.21 -4.12 -3.18
N GLY A 217 3.51 -3.83 -3.29
CA GLY A 217 4.08 -3.35 -4.54
C GLY A 217 3.55 -1.98 -4.96
N VAL A 218 3.02 -1.19 -4.01
CA VAL A 218 2.48 0.14 -4.33
C VAL A 218 3.64 1.03 -4.74
N ARG A 219 3.61 1.50 -5.99
CA ARG A 219 4.65 2.36 -6.56
C ARG A 219 4.08 3.67 -7.01
N PHE A 220 4.68 4.76 -6.57
CA PHE A 220 4.32 6.11 -6.97
C PHE A 220 5.33 6.62 -7.99
N TYR A 221 4.91 6.74 -9.25
CA TYR A 221 5.78 7.15 -10.36
C TYR A 221 5.83 8.67 -10.51
N ARG A 222 4.72 9.35 -10.20
CA ARG A 222 4.56 10.80 -10.36
C ARG A 222 3.47 11.33 -9.43
N PRO A 223 3.54 12.61 -9.04
CA PRO A 223 2.56 13.19 -8.13
C PRO A 223 1.19 13.41 -8.80
N LEU A 224 0.12 13.13 -8.06
CA LEU A 224 -1.24 13.58 -8.38
C LEU A 224 -1.46 14.95 -7.73
N ARG A 225 -2.23 15.84 -8.36
CA ARG A 225 -2.50 17.19 -7.83
C ARG A 225 -3.99 17.40 -7.59
N ILE A 226 -4.29 18.35 -6.72
CA ILE A 226 -5.65 18.85 -6.50
C ILE A 226 -6.31 19.23 -7.82
N GLY A 227 -7.58 18.84 -7.99
CA GLY A 227 -8.35 19.13 -9.20
C GLY A 227 -8.04 18.27 -10.42
N HIS A 228 -7.03 17.38 -10.37
CA HIS A 228 -6.85 16.37 -11.41
C HIS A 228 -8.09 15.48 -11.52
N LEU A 229 -8.43 15.07 -12.74
CA LEU A 229 -9.24 13.87 -12.96
C LEU A 229 -8.39 12.66 -12.56
N VAL A 230 -8.94 11.81 -11.71
CA VAL A 230 -8.34 10.57 -11.23
C VAL A 230 -9.14 9.41 -11.79
N GLU A 231 -8.43 8.43 -12.34
CA GLU A 231 -8.98 7.13 -12.72
C GLU A 231 -8.28 6.03 -11.94
N VAL A 232 -9.06 5.18 -11.27
CA VAL A 232 -8.56 4.02 -10.56
C VAL A 232 -9.15 2.78 -11.21
N GLU A 233 -8.34 2.11 -12.02
CA GLU A 233 -8.70 0.88 -12.72
C GLU A 233 -8.22 -0.33 -11.94
N ALA A 234 -9.17 -1.11 -11.42
CA ALA A 234 -8.91 -2.42 -10.81
C ALA A 234 -9.21 -3.53 -11.83
N ARG A 235 -8.32 -4.51 -11.95
CA ARG A 235 -8.45 -5.65 -12.87
C ARG A 235 -8.07 -6.95 -12.17
N LEU A 236 -8.89 -7.99 -12.35
CA LEU A 236 -8.63 -9.32 -11.81
C LEU A 236 -7.48 -9.98 -12.58
N LEU A 237 -6.50 -10.52 -11.85
CA LEU A 237 -5.32 -11.19 -12.44
C LEU A 237 -5.35 -12.70 -12.28
N LEU A 238 -5.77 -13.18 -11.10
CA LEU A 238 -5.94 -14.61 -10.84
C LEU A 238 -6.86 -14.82 -9.64
N THR A 239 -7.48 -16.00 -9.61
CA THR A 239 -8.21 -16.50 -8.45
C THR A 239 -7.52 -17.76 -7.94
N GLY A 240 -7.07 -17.74 -6.69
CA GLY A 240 -6.63 -18.94 -5.98
C GLY A 240 -7.83 -19.71 -5.40
N THR A 241 -7.56 -20.65 -4.49
CA THR A 241 -8.62 -21.41 -3.81
C THR A 241 -9.59 -20.51 -3.05
N SER A 242 -9.07 -19.52 -2.31
CA SER A 242 -9.84 -18.59 -1.48
C SER A 242 -9.43 -17.13 -1.68
N SER A 243 -8.62 -16.82 -2.69
CA SER A 243 -8.06 -15.48 -2.89
C SER A 243 -8.34 -14.95 -4.30
N MET A 244 -8.47 -13.64 -4.40
CA MET A 244 -8.59 -12.89 -5.65
C MET A 244 -7.46 -11.88 -5.71
N HIS A 245 -6.60 -11.97 -6.72
CA HIS A 245 -5.46 -11.08 -6.88
C HIS A 245 -5.81 -10.04 -7.94
N ILE A 246 -5.67 -8.78 -7.57
CA ILE A 246 -6.19 -7.65 -8.32
C ILE A 246 -5.05 -6.66 -8.56
N SER A 247 -4.79 -6.34 -9.83
CA SER A 247 -3.93 -5.20 -10.18
C SER A 247 -4.77 -3.94 -10.09
N VAL A 248 -4.17 -2.86 -9.60
CA VAL A 248 -4.80 -1.55 -9.60
C VAL A 248 -3.86 -0.52 -10.20
N HIS A 249 -4.33 0.16 -11.24
CA HIS A 249 -3.65 1.28 -11.89
C HIS A 249 -4.38 2.58 -11.56
N VAL A 250 -3.64 3.55 -11.05
CA VAL A 250 -4.13 4.91 -10.83
C VAL A 250 -3.53 5.80 -11.90
N ARG A 251 -4.39 6.47 -12.67
CA ARG A 251 -4.00 7.51 -13.64
C ARG A 251 -4.56 8.85 -13.19
N SER A 252 -3.86 9.93 -13.47
CA SER A 252 -4.39 11.27 -13.22
C SER A 252 -3.90 12.30 -14.22
N GLY A 253 -4.65 13.37 -14.41
CA GLY A 253 -4.26 14.46 -15.31
C GLY A 253 -5.24 15.64 -15.28
N ASP A 254 -4.97 16.65 -16.11
CA ASP A 254 -5.81 17.84 -16.19
C ASP A 254 -7.15 17.49 -16.87
N PRO A 255 -8.29 17.66 -16.19
CA PRO A 255 -9.62 17.31 -16.73
C PRO A 255 -9.98 18.09 -18.00
N SER A 256 -9.37 19.25 -18.25
CA SER A 256 -9.62 20.05 -19.46
C SER A 256 -8.95 19.47 -20.72
N THR A 257 -7.89 18.69 -20.54
CA THR A 257 -7.14 18.07 -21.65
C THR A 257 -7.61 16.65 -21.94
N GLY A 258 -8.06 15.94 -20.91
CA GLY A 258 -8.44 14.51 -20.99
C GLY A 258 -7.24 13.55 -20.99
N ASP A 259 -6.01 14.05 -21.07
CA ASP A 259 -4.80 13.23 -21.02
C ASP A 259 -4.54 12.76 -19.59
N LEU A 260 -4.42 11.45 -19.42
CA LEU A 260 -4.22 10.82 -18.12
C LEU A 260 -2.93 10.02 -18.10
N ASP A 261 -2.22 10.22 -17.00
CA ASP A 261 -0.86 9.80 -16.83
C ASP A 261 -0.82 8.74 -15.71
N LEU A 262 -0.21 7.57 -15.93
CA LEU A 262 -0.02 6.54 -14.89
C LEU A 262 0.75 7.10 -13.68
N THR A 263 0.09 7.19 -12.54
CA THR A 263 0.67 7.73 -11.31
C THR A 263 1.06 6.65 -10.33
N THR A 264 0.25 5.60 -10.23
CA THR A 264 0.44 4.55 -9.24
C THR A 264 0.07 3.19 -9.80
N HIS A 265 0.82 2.16 -9.42
CA HIS A 265 0.45 0.76 -9.64
C HIS A 265 0.55 0.03 -8.30
N SER A 266 -0.40 -0.85 -8.02
CA SER A 266 -0.46 -1.72 -6.83
C SER A 266 -0.98 -3.11 -7.19
N LEU A 267 -0.64 -4.10 -6.36
CA LEU A 267 -1.28 -5.41 -6.30
C LEU A 267 -1.97 -5.56 -4.95
N ILE A 268 -3.24 -5.97 -4.95
CA ILE A 268 -4.02 -6.21 -3.75
C ILE A 268 -4.70 -7.58 -3.83
N VAL A 269 -4.79 -8.25 -2.69
CA VAL A 269 -5.42 -9.58 -2.60
C VAL A 269 -6.60 -9.51 -1.65
N PHE A 270 -7.76 -9.92 -2.17
CA PHE A 270 -9.00 -10.04 -1.42
C PHE A 270 -9.34 -11.50 -1.16
N VAL A 271 -10.01 -11.74 -0.03
CA VAL A 271 -10.58 -13.03 0.34
C VAL A 271 -12.08 -12.82 0.60
N PRO A 272 -12.97 -13.62 -0.01
CA PRO A 272 -14.39 -13.59 0.31
C PRO A 272 -14.64 -14.28 1.66
N LEU A 273 -15.62 -13.78 2.40
CA LEU A 273 -15.99 -14.29 3.71
C LEU A 273 -17.43 -14.78 3.75
N ASP A 274 -17.70 -15.78 4.58
CA ASP A 274 -19.07 -16.15 4.96
C ASP A 274 -19.66 -15.19 6.01
N VAL A 275 -20.86 -15.52 6.50
CA VAL A 275 -21.58 -14.73 7.51
C VAL A 275 -20.90 -14.74 8.88
N ASP A 276 -20.06 -15.73 9.14
CA ASP A 276 -19.32 -15.90 10.40
C ASP A 276 -17.92 -15.27 10.30
N GLY A 277 -17.56 -14.70 9.15
CA GLY A 277 -16.26 -14.07 8.90
C GLY A 277 -15.16 -15.05 8.50
N ASN A 278 -15.47 -16.29 8.16
CA ASN A 278 -14.49 -17.27 7.71
C ASN A 278 -14.25 -17.14 6.20
N ALA A 279 -13.00 -17.35 5.79
CA ALA A 279 -12.63 -17.39 4.38
C ALA A 279 -13.37 -18.51 3.62
N VAL A 280 -14.00 -18.17 2.50
CA VAL A 280 -14.66 -19.13 1.61
C VAL A 280 -13.92 -19.26 0.28
N ALA A 281 -14.32 -20.24 -0.52
CA ALA A 281 -13.75 -20.43 -1.85
C ALA A 281 -14.02 -19.21 -2.73
N ALA A 282 -12.98 -18.73 -3.41
CA ALA A 282 -13.14 -17.68 -4.41
C ALA A 282 -13.80 -18.26 -5.65
N ARG A 283 -14.70 -17.49 -6.28
CA ARG A 283 -15.26 -17.84 -7.58
C ARG A 283 -14.10 -18.00 -8.58
N PRO A 284 -13.94 -19.16 -9.25
CA PRO A 284 -12.81 -19.39 -10.13
C PRO A 284 -12.91 -18.52 -11.40
N TRP A 285 -11.80 -17.93 -11.80
CA TRP A 285 -11.62 -17.20 -13.05
C TRP A 285 -10.55 -17.89 -13.89
N VAL A 286 -10.77 -17.94 -15.21
CA VAL A 286 -9.86 -18.59 -16.16
C VAL A 286 -9.47 -17.61 -17.27
N PRO A 287 -8.17 -17.56 -17.59
CA PRO A 287 -7.57 -17.08 -18.83
C PRO A 287 -8.46 -17.06 -20.05
N VAL A 288 -8.70 -15.95 -20.76
CA VAL A 288 -9.27 -16.06 -22.13
C VAL A 288 -8.41 -15.38 -23.17
N SER A 289 -8.09 -14.09 -23.02
CA SER A 289 -7.21 -13.42 -23.99
C SER A 289 -5.74 -13.71 -23.73
N ASP A 290 -4.90 -13.54 -24.76
CA ASP A 290 -3.44 -13.66 -24.64
C ASP A 290 -2.89 -12.71 -23.56
N GLU A 291 -3.46 -11.50 -23.45
CA GLU A 291 -3.10 -10.54 -22.41
C GLU A 291 -3.47 -11.06 -21.01
N ASP A 292 -4.68 -11.60 -20.85
CA ASP A 292 -5.12 -12.15 -19.56
C ASP A 292 -4.26 -13.34 -19.13
N VAL A 293 -3.86 -14.20 -20.07
CA VAL A 293 -2.97 -15.34 -19.81
C VAL A 293 -1.59 -14.86 -19.37
N ALA A 294 -1.01 -13.89 -20.08
CA ALA A 294 0.29 -13.34 -19.71
C ALA A 294 0.27 -12.66 -18.33
N LEU A 295 -0.77 -11.87 -18.04
CA LEU A 295 -0.95 -11.22 -16.75
C LEU A 295 -1.19 -12.23 -15.62
N HIS A 296 -1.91 -13.32 -15.89
CA HIS A 296 -2.13 -14.40 -14.95
C HIS A 296 -0.83 -15.12 -14.59
N ASP A 297 -0.05 -15.54 -15.60
CA ASP A 297 1.23 -16.23 -15.40
C ASP A 297 2.22 -15.32 -14.65
N HIS A 298 2.24 -14.04 -14.99
CA HIS A 298 3.03 -13.05 -14.28
C HIS A 298 2.62 -12.92 -12.80
N ALA A 299 1.32 -12.83 -12.53
CA ALA A 299 0.82 -12.75 -11.17
C ALA A 299 1.12 -14.03 -10.36
N GLN A 300 1.08 -15.21 -10.97
CA GLN A 300 1.52 -16.45 -10.33
C GLN A 300 3.01 -16.40 -9.96
N ALA A 301 3.87 -15.94 -10.88
CA ALA A 301 5.31 -15.81 -10.62
C ALA A 301 5.59 -14.85 -9.46
N LEU A 302 4.90 -13.71 -9.39
CA LEU A 302 5.02 -12.76 -8.28
C LEU A 302 4.61 -13.37 -6.93
N VAL A 303 3.58 -14.23 -6.91
CA VAL A 303 3.15 -14.92 -5.69
C VAL A 303 4.24 -15.85 -5.19
N VAL A 304 4.91 -16.58 -6.08
CA VAL A 304 6.02 -17.47 -5.73
C VAL A 304 7.19 -16.67 -5.15
N MET A 305 7.67 -15.64 -5.87
CA MET A 305 8.77 -14.79 -5.41
C MET A 305 8.47 -14.17 -4.04
N ARG A 306 7.22 -13.73 -3.81
CA ARG A 306 6.82 -13.17 -2.52
C ARG A 306 6.86 -14.19 -1.39
N ASN A 307 6.39 -15.42 -1.64
CA ASN A 307 6.36 -16.45 -0.60
C ASN A 307 7.76 -16.88 -0.18
N GLU A 308 8.72 -16.91 -1.09
CA GLU A 308 10.13 -17.20 -0.79
C GLU A 308 10.72 -16.16 0.17
N VAL A 309 10.45 -14.89 -0.10
CA VAL A 309 10.95 -13.74 0.70
C VAL A 309 10.33 -13.68 2.10
N ASP A 310 9.09 -14.13 2.23
CA ASP A 310 8.41 -14.17 3.52
C ASP A 310 8.76 -15.44 4.33
N ALA A 311 9.16 -16.53 3.68
CA ALA A 311 9.68 -17.72 4.36
C ALA A 311 11.03 -17.46 5.05
N GLU A 312 11.79 -16.47 4.58
CA GLU A 312 13.03 -16.00 5.20
C GLU A 312 12.78 -15.07 6.42
N ARG A 313 11.52 -14.73 6.74
CA ARG A 313 11.12 -13.75 7.78
C ARG A 313 10.52 -14.37 9.06
N HIS A 314 11.31 -15.08 9.86
CA HIS A 314 11.09 -15.05 11.30
C HIS A 314 12.24 -14.29 11.95
N ILE A 315 12.11 -12.96 11.98
CA ILE A 315 12.83 -12.15 12.96
C ILE A 315 11.89 -12.11 14.18
N PRO A 316 12.31 -12.66 15.33
CA PRO A 316 11.46 -12.85 16.51
C PRO A 316 10.96 -11.54 17.13
#